data_AF-A0A3M1GP82-F1
#
_entry.id   AF-A0A3M1GP82-F1
#
_cell.length_a   1.000
_cell.length_b   1.000
_cell.length_c   1.000
_cell.angle_alpha   90.00
_cell.angle_beta   90.00
_cell.angle_gamma   90.00
#
_symmetry.space_group_name_H-M   'P 1'
#
loop_
_entity.id
_entity.type
_entity.pdbx_description
1 polymer ?
#
loop_
_entity_poly.entity_id
_entity_poly.type
_entity_poly.pdbx_seq_one_letter_code
_entity_poly.pdbx_strand_id
1 'polypeptide(L)'
;EEGWLYVDEDEAEDFPEEARPRGSVRRTLAGCLTLLVVVGLVFGAIGALGAYQGLKERSARVQAEALTHYQKGQEHLANDSLDLAIAEFEMALSLNPNLLEARQALRQAQEAAQARPTPTSETRTAAAVSLLQAAEAQVEQQNWPEAVKTLSDLRSLDPDFEPERVSDLLFTANYNLALSLLAPDSLEEAVGYLEAALSAQPDNADAAAELDRALLYLRARQAQVDNPRAAVRLFGQLYSTYPEYLDVPTRLAQSYAALGDALIDAGQWCEAETQFAEAIRIQPSDALKSKADLSARRCEALAQTESAPSPAATRPPSAVPGTPDSATPTGPATEEPVAGGGSGRIFFSAYNRNESRWEILAVPATGGTPQLVVANGTMPAVSPDGRLLLYRSESPDSEGLHIFDLTAGEDQRITIFRQDMLPRWGGSTQDFLFTAQEPATGRWKIQRGFADGKGEPEILRDGRTPDRSPDGRQIAYQGTDPGGNNPGLYLVPFGGGDPVRLTNHESDRSPAFSPDGAQLAYMSTRSGNWDVFVVSTAGSQPRQITTAPGNDGLPVWSPDGTRLAFVSDEGGSWAIYTISAEGGEPVRVTAWDGINRESWLLAQIWWGP
;
A
#
# COMPACT_ATOMS: atom_id res chain seq x y z
N GLU A 1 9.69 80.17 0.63
CA GLU A 1 10.50 80.88 1.65
C GLU A 1 9.64 81.07 2.87
N GLU A 2 10.18 80.70 4.05
CA GLU A 2 9.92 81.26 5.40
C GLU A 2 8.45 81.34 5.89
N GLY A 3 8.09 81.02 7.13
CA GLY A 3 8.76 80.77 8.39
C GLY A 3 7.67 80.79 9.48
N TRP A 4 7.83 79.90 10.46
CA TRP A 4 7.20 79.75 11.79
C TRP A 4 6.17 80.78 12.30
N LEU A 5 5.15 80.28 13.02
CA LEU A 5 4.67 80.96 14.23
C LEU A 5 4.08 80.00 15.29
N TYR A 6 4.72 80.05 16.45
CA TYR A 6 4.38 79.55 17.79
C TYR A 6 2.99 79.99 18.27
N VAL A 7 2.35 79.19 19.16
CA VAL A 7 1.90 79.62 20.50
C VAL A 7 1.89 78.40 21.44
N ASP A 8 2.44 78.59 22.64
CA ASP A 8 2.54 77.65 23.76
C ASP A 8 1.38 77.80 24.76
N GLU A 9 1.13 76.71 25.47
CA GLU A 9 0.64 76.53 26.87
C GLU A 9 -0.66 77.21 27.34
N ASP A 10 -1.66 76.42 27.77
CA ASP A 10 -1.86 76.05 29.20
C ASP A 10 -3.17 75.27 29.49
N GLU A 11 -3.15 74.53 30.62
CA GLU A 11 -4.24 73.85 31.39
C GLU A 11 -4.76 72.48 30.87
N ALA A 12 -4.28 71.32 31.34
CA ALA A 12 -4.32 70.66 32.67
C ALA A 12 -5.67 70.03 33.06
N GLU A 13 -5.79 68.69 32.94
CA GLU A 13 -6.51 67.84 33.90
C GLU A 13 -5.88 66.43 33.99
N ASP A 14 -5.85 65.93 35.22
CA ASP A 14 -5.08 64.85 35.83
C ASP A 14 -5.88 63.53 35.88
N PHE A 15 -5.28 62.34 35.63
CA PHE A 15 -5.70 60.99 36.06
C PHE A 15 -4.68 59.90 35.59
N PRO A 16 -4.55 58.73 36.27
CA PRO A 16 -3.44 58.37 37.15
C PRO A 16 -2.31 57.52 36.51
N GLU A 17 -1.17 57.50 37.22
CA GLU A 17 0.09 56.82 36.92
C GLU A 17 -0.02 55.27 36.84
N GLU A 18 0.11 54.69 35.65
CA GLU A 18 0.35 53.24 35.49
C GLU A 18 1.85 52.91 35.66
N ALA A 19 2.11 51.95 36.54
CA ALA A 19 3.43 51.57 37.02
C ALA A 19 4.39 51.08 35.91
N ARG A 20 5.54 51.74 35.78
CA ARG A 20 6.68 51.26 34.99
C ARG A 20 7.28 49.98 35.63
N PRO A 21 7.50 48.89 34.88
CA PRO A 21 8.15 47.71 35.45
C PRO A 21 9.64 47.99 35.70
N ARG A 22 10.08 47.74 36.93
CA ARG A 22 11.43 47.91 37.46
C ARG A 22 12.46 47.13 36.63
N GLY A 23 13.65 47.72 36.42
CA GLY A 23 14.76 47.22 35.59
C GLY A 23 15.35 45.84 35.91
N SER A 24 14.80 45.07 36.86
CA SER A 24 15.22 43.69 37.10
C SER A 24 14.69 42.72 36.04
N VAL A 25 13.52 42.98 35.45
CA VAL A 25 12.86 42.08 34.47
C VAL A 25 13.61 42.02 33.13
N ARG A 26 14.22 43.13 32.70
CA ARG A 26 15.04 43.17 31.47
C ARG A 26 16.34 42.38 31.57
N ARG A 27 16.95 42.32 32.76
CA ARG A 27 18.21 41.57 32.98
C ARG A 27 17.96 40.06 33.03
N THR A 28 16.85 39.61 33.60
CA THR A 28 16.47 38.19 33.58
C THR A 28 16.09 37.70 32.19
N LEU A 29 15.37 38.49 31.39
CA LEU A 29 15.04 38.15 30.00
C LEU A 29 16.28 38.03 29.11
N ALA A 30 17.23 38.97 29.22
CA ALA A 30 18.50 38.89 28.48
C ALA A 30 19.31 37.65 28.90
N GLY A 31 19.37 37.35 30.20
CA GLY A 31 20.02 36.15 30.73
C GLY A 31 19.42 34.85 30.17
N CYS A 32 18.09 34.75 30.14
CA CYS A 32 17.39 33.58 29.56
C CYS A 32 17.65 33.43 28.07
N LEU A 33 17.73 34.53 27.30
CA LEU A 33 18.01 34.46 25.86
C LEU A 33 19.44 33.97 25.58
N THR A 34 20.43 34.46 26.33
CA THR A 34 21.81 33.94 26.25
C THR A 34 21.89 32.47 26.66
N LEU A 35 21.15 32.05 27.68
CA LEU A 35 21.11 30.65 28.10
C LEU A 35 20.53 29.77 26.99
N LEU A 36 19.44 30.19 26.33
CA LEU A 36 18.83 29.45 25.21
C LEU A 36 19.78 29.33 24.01
N VAL A 37 20.54 30.39 23.68
CA VAL A 37 21.52 30.34 22.59
C VAL A 37 22.67 29.38 22.93
N VAL A 38 23.19 29.44 24.16
CA VAL A 38 24.25 28.52 24.60
C VAL A 38 23.75 27.09 24.61
N VAL A 39 22.53 26.85 25.10
CA VAL A 39 21.89 25.52 25.09
C VAL A 39 21.70 25.02 23.66
N GLY A 40 21.23 25.87 22.73
CA GLY A 40 21.10 25.52 21.32
C GLY A 40 22.43 25.17 20.65
N LEU A 41 23.51 25.91 20.94
CA LEU A 41 24.86 25.59 20.44
C LEU A 41 25.39 24.27 21.01
N VAL A 42 25.13 23.99 22.29
CA VAL A 42 25.51 22.72 22.93
C VAL A 42 24.74 21.55 22.30
N PHE A 43 23.43 21.66 22.12
CA PHE A 43 22.64 20.62 21.46
C PHE A 43 23.02 20.43 19.99
N GLY A 44 23.33 21.51 19.26
CA GLY A 44 23.86 21.43 17.90
C GLY A 44 25.21 20.72 17.83
N ALA A 45 26.11 21.01 18.76
CA ALA A 45 27.41 20.34 18.86
C ALA A 45 27.28 18.85 19.22
N ILE A 46 26.36 18.50 20.13
CA ILE A 46 26.05 17.09 20.48
C ILE A 46 25.45 16.36 19.28
N GLY A 47 24.52 16.99 18.54
CA GLY A 47 23.93 16.42 17.33
C GLY A 47 24.96 16.17 16.23
N ALA A 48 25.86 17.12 15.99
CA ALA A 48 26.95 16.96 15.03
C ALA A 48 27.95 15.87 15.45
N LEU A 49 28.25 15.76 16.74
CA LEU A 49 29.11 14.70 17.28
C LEU A 49 28.45 13.33 17.13
N GLY A 50 27.15 13.23 17.38
CA GLY A 50 26.35 12.01 17.19
C GLY A 50 26.31 11.57 15.72
N ALA A 51 26.12 12.51 14.79
CA ALA A 51 26.17 12.22 13.36
C ALA A 51 27.57 11.74 12.92
N TYR A 52 28.63 12.38 13.41
CA TYR A 52 30.01 11.97 13.13
C TYR A 52 30.33 10.57 13.70
N GLN A 53 29.91 10.30 14.93
CA GLN A 53 30.07 8.97 15.55
C GLN A 53 29.27 7.91 14.80
N GLY A 54 28.02 8.20 14.41
CA GLY A 54 27.19 7.29 13.62
C GLY A 54 27.78 6.97 12.25
N LEU A 55 28.34 7.95 11.54
CA LEU A 55 29.04 7.72 10.28
C LEU A 55 30.31 6.87 10.47
N LYS A 56 31.06 7.12 11.54
CA LYS A 56 32.26 6.33 11.89
C LYS A 56 31.89 4.88 12.19
N GLU A 57 30.85 4.65 12.99
CA GLU A 57 30.34 3.31 13.31
C GLU A 57 29.81 2.59 12.06
N ARG A 58 29.10 3.31 11.18
CA ARG A 58 28.63 2.77 9.89
C ARG A 58 29.80 2.37 8.99
N SER A 59 30.84 3.21 8.91
CA SER A 59 32.05 2.88 8.13
C SER A 59 32.79 1.67 8.69
N ALA A 60 32.88 1.55 10.02
CA ALA A 60 33.50 0.40 10.68
C ALA A 60 32.69 -0.89 10.49
N ARG A 61 31.35 -0.80 10.49
CA ARG A 61 30.46 -1.94 10.26
C ARG A 61 30.57 -2.46 8.83
N VAL A 62 30.56 -1.57 7.83
CA VAL A 62 30.74 -1.95 6.42
C VAL A 62 32.12 -2.59 6.20
N GLN A 63 33.17 -2.09 6.85
CA GLN A 63 34.50 -2.70 6.79
C GLN A 63 34.55 -4.09 7.46
N ALA A 64 33.87 -4.26 8.59
CA ALA A 64 33.78 -5.56 9.28
C ALA A 64 32.99 -6.59 8.45
N GLU A 65 31.90 -6.17 7.81
CA GLU A 65 31.07 -7.00 6.94
C GLU A 65 31.82 -7.42 5.67
N ALA A 66 32.56 -6.50 5.05
CA ALA A 66 33.48 -6.82 3.95
C ALA A 66 34.51 -7.90 4.36
N LEU A 67 35.02 -7.84 5.60
CA LEU A 67 35.95 -8.84 6.11
C LEU A 67 35.26 -10.19 6.37
N THR A 68 34.00 -10.20 6.80
CA THR A 68 33.19 -11.42 6.95
C THR A 68 32.98 -12.13 5.61
N HIS A 69 32.60 -11.39 4.57
CA HIS A 69 32.47 -11.93 3.22
C HIS A 69 33.81 -12.46 2.69
N TYR A 70 34.91 -11.75 2.94
CA TYR A 70 36.25 -12.25 2.62
C TYR A 70 36.57 -13.57 3.34
N GLN A 71 36.24 -13.71 4.62
CA GLN A 71 36.47 -14.96 5.37
C GLN A 71 35.64 -16.12 4.83
N LYS A 72 34.35 -15.90 4.53
CA LYS A 72 33.50 -16.91 3.88
C LYS A 72 34.05 -17.33 2.52
N GLY A 73 34.52 -16.37 1.72
CA GLY A 73 35.18 -16.66 0.45
C GLY A 73 36.40 -17.56 0.62
N GLN A 74 37.22 -17.35 1.67
CA GLN A 74 38.34 -18.23 2.02
C GLN A 74 37.89 -19.63 2.45
N GLU A 75 36.79 -19.75 3.21
CA GLU A 75 36.22 -21.04 3.59
C GLU A 75 35.71 -21.83 2.37
N HIS A 76 35.00 -21.16 1.45
CA HIS A 76 34.58 -21.78 0.20
C HIS A 76 35.76 -22.18 -0.68
N LEU A 77 36.82 -21.37 -0.72
CA LEU A 77 38.04 -21.68 -1.44
C LEU A 77 38.74 -22.91 -0.85
N ALA A 78 38.78 -23.04 0.48
CA ALA A 78 39.32 -24.22 1.18
C ALA A 78 38.51 -25.49 0.93
N ASN A 79 37.21 -25.35 0.70
CA ASN A 79 36.28 -26.45 0.38
C ASN A 79 36.13 -26.70 -1.13
N ASP A 80 37.03 -26.18 -1.95
CA ASP A 80 37.03 -26.36 -3.41
C ASP A 80 35.70 -25.92 -4.08
N SER A 81 35.00 -24.96 -3.47
CA SER A 81 33.73 -24.39 -3.94
C SER A 81 33.98 -23.05 -4.64
N LEU A 82 34.58 -23.08 -5.83
CA LEU A 82 35.13 -21.89 -6.49
C LEU A 82 34.09 -20.82 -6.84
N ASP A 83 32.89 -21.19 -7.30
CA ASP A 83 31.86 -20.21 -7.68
C ASP A 83 31.33 -19.43 -6.47
N LEU A 84 31.13 -20.12 -5.33
CA LEU A 84 30.75 -19.50 -4.08
C LEU A 84 31.86 -18.62 -3.51
N ALA A 85 33.13 -19.06 -3.64
CA ALA A 85 34.27 -18.26 -3.23
C ALA A 85 34.38 -16.96 -4.04
N ILE A 86 34.17 -17.02 -5.36
CA ILE A 86 34.17 -15.86 -6.26
C ILE A 86 33.07 -14.86 -5.85
N ALA A 87 31.83 -15.32 -5.67
CA ALA A 87 30.71 -14.48 -5.28
C ALA A 87 30.95 -13.77 -3.93
N GLU A 88 31.49 -14.48 -2.95
CA GLU A 88 31.80 -13.92 -1.62
C GLU A 88 32.94 -12.88 -1.68
N PHE A 89 33.97 -13.10 -2.52
CA PHE A 89 35.02 -12.10 -2.73
C PHE A 89 34.54 -10.86 -3.50
N GLU A 90 33.63 -11.01 -4.46
CA GLU A 90 33.00 -9.88 -5.16
C GLU A 90 32.13 -9.06 -4.21
N MET A 91 31.39 -9.71 -3.32
CA MET A 91 30.63 -9.04 -2.26
C MET A 91 31.55 -8.30 -1.27
N ALA A 92 32.67 -8.90 -0.88
CA ALA A 92 33.66 -8.22 -0.03
C ALA A 92 34.20 -6.93 -0.68
N LEU A 93 34.45 -6.96 -1.99
CA LEU A 93 34.98 -5.81 -2.75
C LEU A 93 33.92 -4.76 -3.08
N SER A 94 32.64 -5.13 -3.19
CA SER A 94 31.55 -4.16 -3.36
C SER A 94 31.38 -3.32 -2.09
N LEU A 95 31.55 -3.93 -0.92
CA LEU A 95 31.49 -3.27 0.40
C LEU A 95 32.76 -2.49 0.74
N ASN A 96 33.94 -3.03 0.42
CA ASN A 96 35.22 -2.36 0.59
C ASN A 96 36.12 -2.53 -0.64
N PRO A 97 36.07 -1.60 -1.62
CA PRO A 97 36.87 -1.65 -2.83
C PRO A 97 38.39 -1.61 -2.58
N ASN A 98 38.84 -1.23 -1.39
CA ASN A 98 40.26 -1.12 -1.04
C ASN A 98 40.81 -2.37 -0.33
N LEU A 99 40.00 -3.42 -0.13
CA LEU A 99 40.44 -4.67 0.49
C LEU A 99 41.32 -5.48 -0.48
N LEU A 100 42.64 -5.28 -0.38
CA LEU A 100 43.61 -5.82 -1.34
C LEU A 100 43.63 -7.34 -1.36
N GLU A 101 43.47 -7.96 -0.20
CA GLU A 101 43.46 -9.40 0.01
C GLU A 101 42.32 -10.08 -0.73
N ALA A 102 41.10 -9.52 -0.66
CA ALA A 102 39.94 -10.00 -1.40
C ALA A 102 40.14 -9.92 -2.92
N ARG A 103 40.77 -8.84 -3.41
CA ARG A 103 41.10 -8.66 -4.83
C ARG A 103 42.12 -9.68 -5.33
N GLN A 104 43.07 -10.08 -4.49
CA GLN A 104 44.04 -11.12 -4.83
C GLN A 104 43.38 -12.50 -4.83
N ALA A 105 42.58 -12.80 -3.80
CA ALA A 105 41.87 -14.07 -3.68
C ALA A 105 40.84 -14.30 -4.81
N LEU A 106 40.11 -13.24 -5.20
CA LEU A 106 39.19 -13.29 -6.34
C LEU A 106 39.89 -13.71 -7.64
N ARG A 107 41.04 -13.10 -7.95
CA ARG A 107 41.80 -13.45 -9.15
C ARG A 107 42.27 -14.90 -9.14
N GLN A 108 42.78 -15.37 -7.99
CA GLN A 108 43.20 -16.77 -7.85
C GLN A 108 42.04 -17.75 -8.02
N ALA A 109 40.89 -17.44 -7.43
CA ALA A 109 39.69 -18.27 -7.55
C ALA A 109 39.18 -18.32 -9.00
N GLN A 110 39.19 -17.17 -9.71
CA GLN A 110 38.82 -17.08 -11.13
C GLN A 110 39.77 -17.88 -12.04
N GLU A 111 41.08 -17.80 -11.81
CA GLU A 111 42.08 -18.58 -12.56
C GLU A 111 41.93 -20.09 -12.31
N ALA A 112 41.67 -20.49 -11.06
CA ALA A 112 41.42 -21.88 -10.70
C ALA A 112 40.12 -22.43 -11.32
N ALA A 113 39.07 -21.61 -11.39
CA ALA A 113 37.80 -22.00 -12.00
C ALA A 113 37.95 -22.25 -13.50
N GLN A 114 38.72 -21.40 -14.18
CA GLN A 114 39.03 -21.56 -15.61
C GLN A 114 39.92 -22.78 -15.92
N ALA A 115 40.68 -23.28 -14.94
CA ALA A 115 41.56 -24.44 -15.09
C ALA A 115 40.86 -25.80 -14.86
N ARG A 116 39.59 -25.81 -14.40
CA ARG A 116 38.84 -27.07 -14.21
C ARG A 116 38.38 -27.64 -15.56
N PRO A 117 38.60 -28.94 -15.82
CA PRO A 117 38.04 -29.58 -17.00
C PRO A 117 36.50 -29.65 -16.86
N THR A 118 35.79 -28.89 -17.68
CA THR A 118 34.34 -29.04 -17.86
C THR A 118 34.08 -30.43 -18.47
N PRO A 119 33.06 -31.18 -18.00
CA PRO A 119 32.64 -32.41 -18.67
C PRO A 119 32.46 -32.12 -20.15
N THR A 120 33.05 -32.95 -21.02
CA THR A 120 32.87 -32.79 -22.46
C THR A 120 31.38 -32.82 -22.79
N SER A 121 30.95 -32.04 -23.79
CA SER A 121 29.57 -32.01 -24.26
C SER A 121 29.01 -33.42 -24.45
N GLU A 122 29.81 -34.35 -24.97
CA GLU A 122 29.43 -35.76 -25.18
C GLU A 122 29.04 -36.50 -23.89
N THR A 123 29.76 -36.25 -22.79
CA THR A 123 29.49 -36.93 -21.51
C THR A 123 28.25 -36.35 -20.83
N ARG A 124 28.02 -35.03 -20.98
CA ARG A 124 26.81 -34.35 -20.49
C ARG A 124 25.57 -34.85 -21.23
N THR A 125 25.61 -34.91 -22.56
CA THR A 125 24.50 -35.39 -23.38
C THR A 125 24.16 -36.86 -23.10
N ALA A 126 25.17 -37.73 -22.91
CA ALA A 126 24.92 -39.14 -22.57
C ALA A 126 24.21 -39.33 -21.21
N ALA A 127 24.56 -38.50 -20.22
CA ALA A 127 23.89 -38.49 -18.92
C ALA A 127 22.46 -37.91 -19.01
N ALA A 128 22.24 -36.85 -19.81
CA ALA A 128 20.91 -36.27 -20.04
C ALA A 128 19.95 -37.28 -20.69
N VAL A 129 20.40 -38.05 -21.69
CA VAL A 129 19.61 -39.14 -22.29
C VAL A 129 19.18 -40.18 -21.25
N SER A 130 20.08 -40.55 -20.35
CA SER A 130 19.78 -41.56 -19.32
C SER A 130 18.75 -41.05 -18.30
N LEU A 131 18.84 -39.77 -17.92
CA LEU A 131 17.86 -39.12 -17.04
C LEU A 131 16.49 -38.99 -17.71
N LEU A 132 16.45 -38.66 -19.01
CA LEU A 132 15.19 -38.56 -19.75
C LEU A 132 14.45 -39.90 -19.78
N GLN A 133 15.15 -40.99 -20.09
CA GLN A 133 14.57 -42.35 -20.09
C GLN A 133 14.04 -42.76 -18.72
N ALA A 134 14.76 -42.40 -17.64
CA ALA A 134 14.30 -42.66 -16.28
C ALA A 134 13.05 -41.85 -15.94
N ALA A 135 13.01 -40.56 -16.30
CA ALA A 135 11.86 -39.70 -16.10
C ALA A 135 10.61 -40.18 -16.86
N GLU A 136 10.76 -40.58 -18.13
CA GLU A 136 9.65 -41.13 -18.92
C GLU A 136 9.08 -42.40 -18.27
N ALA A 137 9.94 -43.32 -17.82
CA ALA A 137 9.50 -44.52 -17.12
C ALA A 137 8.79 -44.21 -15.80
N GLN A 138 9.21 -43.17 -15.07
CA GLN A 138 8.55 -42.73 -13.84
C GLN A 138 7.18 -42.09 -14.12
N VAL A 139 7.06 -41.29 -15.18
CA VAL A 139 5.80 -40.72 -15.66
C VAL A 139 4.82 -41.83 -16.07
N GLU A 140 5.28 -42.84 -16.81
CA GLU A 140 4.46 -44.01 -17.17
C GLU A 140 3.96 -44.80 -15.94
N GLN A 141 4.79 -44.88 -14.90
CA GLN A 141 4.45 -45.51 -13.61
C GLN A 141 3.61 -44.61 -12.70
N GLN A 142 3.31 -43.38 -13.11
CA GLN A 142 2.64 -42.35 -12.29
C GLN A 142 3.38 -42.04 -10.97
N ASN A 143 4.70 -42.24 -10.96
CA ASN A 143 5.56 -41.88 -9.83
C ASN A 143 5.99 -40.41 -9.96
N TRP A 144 5.02 -39.52 -9.76
CA TRP A 144 5.20 -38.08 -9.98
C TRP A 144 6.31 -37.43 -9.15
N PRO A 145 6.48 -37.73 -7.84
CA PRO A 145 7.55 -37.13 -7.05
C PRO A 145 8.95 -37.43 -7.59
N GLU A 146 9.21 -38.68 -7.98
CA GLU A 146 10.51 -39.07 -8.54
C GLU A 146 10.71 -38.51 -9.94
N ALA A 147 9.64 -38.43 -10.75
CA ALA A 147 9.66 -37.80 -12.07
C ALA A 147 10.04 -36.32 -12.01
N VAL A 148 9.41 -35.53 -11.13
CA VAL A 148 9.73 -34.10 -10.95
C VAL A 148 11.19 -33.90 -10.57
N LYS A 149 11.71 -34.73 -9.65
CA LYS A 149 13.10 -34.69 -9.23
C LYS A 149 14.05 -35.01 -10.38
N THR A 150 13.84 -36.12 -11.07
CA THR A 150 14.68 -36.58 -12.18
C THR A 150 14.72 -35.56 -13.33
N LEU A 151 13.58 -34.94 -13.66
CA LEU A 151 13.48 -33.90 -14.68
C LEU A 151 14.15 -32.59 -14.26
N SER A 152 14.09 -32.24 -12.97
CA SER A 152 14.79 -31.07 -12.43
C SER A 152 16.31 -31.25 -12.46
N ASP A 153 16.79 -32.47 -12.14
CA ASP A 153 18.19 -32.85 -12.25
C ASP A 153 18.66 -32.79 -13.72
N LEU A 154 17.83 -33.28 -14.65
CA LEU A 154 18.10 -33.21 -16.09
C LEU A 154 18.23 -31.76 -16.57
N ARG A 155 17.26 -30.90 -16.24
CA ARG A 155 17.28 -29.48 -16.64
C ARG A 155 18.48 -28.73 -16.06
N SER A 156 18.93 -29.12 -14.86
CA SER A 156 20.12 -28.54 -14.22
C SER A 156 21.43 -29.02 -14.86
N LEU A 157 21.46 -30.27 -15.33
CA LEU A 157 22.61 -30.87 -15.99
C LEU A 157 22.84 -30.28 -17.40
N ASP A 158 21.77 -30.18 -18.20
CA ASP A 158 21.83 -29.71 -19.58
C ASP A 158 20.54 -28.95 -19.97
N PRO A 159 20.50 -27.62 -19.78
CA PRO A 159 19.31 -26.81 -20.06
C PRO A 159 18.86 -26.81 -21.54
N ASP A 160 19.79 -27.08 -22.46
CA ASP A 160 19.55 -27.06 -23.90
C ASP A 160 19.12 -28.44 -24.45
N PHE A 161 19.10 -29.47 -23.60
CA PHE A 161 18.74 -30.83 -23.99
C PHE A 161 17.23 -31.00 -24.11
N GLU A 162 16.75 -31.06 -25.35
CA GLU A 162 15.32 -31.26 -25.70
C GLU A 162 14.34 -30.41 -24.87
N PRO A 163 14.49 -29.08 -24.87
CA PRO A 163 13.83 -28.20 -23.90
C PRO A 163 12.30 -28.28 -23.92
N GLU A 164 11.70 -28.41 -25.11
CA GLU A 164 10.24 -28.56 -25.24
C GLU A 164 9.74 -29.86 -24.62
N ARG A 165 10.42 -30.98 -24.91
CA ARG A 165 10.05 -32.31 -24.42
C ARG A 165 10.19 -32.41 -22.90
N VAL A 166 11.26 -31.85 -22.35
CA VAL A 166 11.49 -31.79 -20.90
C VAL A 166 10.44 -30.90 -20.24
N SER A 167 10.07 -29.78 -20.87
CA SER A 167 9.02 -28.88 -20.36
C SER A 167 7.66 -29.59 -20.29
N ASP A 168 7.29 -30.35 -21.33
CA ASP A 168 6.03 -31.11 -21.35
C ASP A 168 5.97 -32.18 -20.25
N LEU A 169 7.07 -32.88 -20.02
CA LEU A 169 7.17 -33.87 -18.96
C LEU A 169 7.15 -33.21 -17.58
N LEU A 170 7.82 -32.06 -17.41
CA LEU A 170 7.79 -31.28 -16.17
C LEU A 170 6.38 -30.79 -15.87
N PHE A 171 5.67 -30.25 -16.86
CA PHE A 171 4.26 -29.88 -16.71
C PHE A 171 3.44 -31.07 -16.26
N THR A 172 3.53 -32.19 -16.99
CA THR A 172 2.76 -33.41 -16.69
C THR A 172 3.02 -33.93 -15.28
N ALA A 173 4.28 -34.02 -14.86
CA ALA A 173 4.65 -34.54 -13.56
C ALA A 173 4.22 -33.60 -12.42
N ASN A 174 4.49 -32.30 -12.54
CA ASN A 174 4.11 -31.32 -11.52
C ASN A 174 2.59 -31.18 -11.40
N TYR A 175 1.87 -31.11 -12.51
CA TYR A 175 0.41 -30.97 -12.50
C TYR A 175 -0.27 -32.20 -11.86
N ASN A 176 0.11 -33.41 -12.24
CA ASN A 176 -0.49 -34.61 -11.65
C ASN A 176 -0.08 -34.83 -10.19
N LEU A 177 1.14 -34.44 -9.80
CA LEU A 177 1.54 -34.41 -8.39
C LEU A 177 0.67 -33.45 -7.59
N ALA A 178 0.46 -32.24 -8.10
CA ALA A 178 -0.43 -31.26 -7.46
C ALA A 178 -1.85 -31.81 -7.28
N LEU A 179 -2.43 -32.42 -8.33
CA LEU A 179 -3.75 -33.03 -8.25
C LEU A 179 -3.84 -34.12 -7.18
N SER A 180 -2.77 -34.92 -7.00
CA SER A 180 -2.72 -35.94 -5.94
C SER A 180 -2.67 -35.36 -4.52
N LEU A 181 -2.27 -34.09 -4.39
CA LEU A 181 -2.15 -33.34 -3.14
C LEU A 181 -3.32 -32.36 -2.92
N LEU A 182 -4.35 -32.34 -3.79
CA LEU A 182 -5.55 -31.52 -3.62
C LEU A 182 -6.43 -32.05 -2.47
N ALA A 183 -6.00 -31.77 -1.25
CA ALA A 183 -6.70 -32.03 -0.02
C ALA A 183 -6.49 -30.84 0.95
N PRO A 184 -7.42 -30.57 1.89
CA PRO A 184 -7.32 -29.40 2.77
C PRO A 184 -6.02 -29.26 3.56
N ASP A 185 -5.38 -30.38 3.93
CA ASP A 185 -4.16 -30.40 4.76
C ASP A 185 -2.85 -30.36 3.94
N SER A 186 -2.92 -30.53 2.63
CA SER A 186 -1.77 -30.58 1.71
C SER A 186 -1.88 -29.56 0.56
N LEU A 187 -2.85 -28.65 0.65
CA LEU A 187 -3.19 -27.74 -0.44
C LEU A 187 -2.07 -26.72 -0.70
N GLU A 188 -1.37 -26.26 0.33
CA GLU A 188 -0.21 -25.38 0.19
C GLU A 188 0.93 -26.05 -0.61
N GLU A 189 1.14 -27.35 -0.41
CA GLU A 189 2.12 -28.13 -1.17
C GLU A 189 1.66 -28.29 -2.63
N ALA A 190 0.37 -28.58 -2.84
CA ALA A 190 -0.23 -28.65 -4.18
C ALA A 190 -0.06 -27.34 -4.98
N VAL A 191 -0.22 -26.18 -4.33
CA VAL A 191 -0.02 -24.85 -4.94
C VAL A 191 1.39 -24.70 -5.51
N GLY A 192 2.44 -25.08 -4.77
CA GLY A 192 3.81 -24.99 -5.25
C GLY A 192 4.05 -25.83 -6.52
N TYR A 193 3.42 -27.00 -6.60
CA TYR A 193 3.48 -27.84 -7.80
C TYR A 193 2.64 -27.30 -8.97
N LEU A 194 1.50 -26.64 -8.72
CA LEU A 194 0.73 -25.94 -9.77
C LEU A 194 1.51 -24.77 -10.36
N GLU A 195 2.19 -23.99 -9.52
CA GLU A 195 3.08 -22.90 -9.96
C GLU A 195 4.26 -23.44 -10.79
N ALA A 196 4.88 -24.54 -10.35
CA ALA A 196 5.93 -25.21 -11.10
C ALA A 196 5.44 -25.76 -12.45
N ALA A 197 4.22 -26.28 -12.51
CA ALA A 197 3.59 -26.70 -13.76
C ALA A 197 3.38 -25.51 -14.70
N LEU A 198 2.82 -24.40 -14.21
CA LEU A 198 2.62 -23.17 -15.00
C LEU A 198 3.94 -22.51 -15.42
N SER A 199 5.02 -22.68 -14.66
CA SER A 199 6.35 -22.25 -15.11
C SER A 199 6.84 -23.05 -16.32
N ALA A 200 6.40 -24.29 -16.50
CA ALA A 200 6.72 -25.12 -17.67
C ALA A 200 5.77 -24.85 -18.86
N GLN A 201 4.49 -24.60 -18.58
CA GLN A 201 3.49 -24.22 -19.60
C GLN A 201 2.61 -23.06 -19.09
N PRO A 202 3.00 -21.79 -19.33
CA PRO A 202 2.30 -20.62 -18.78
C PRO A 202 0.86 -20.44 -19.26
N ASP A 203 0.56 -20.91 -20.47
CA ASP A 203 -0.75 -20.73 -21.11
C ASP A 203 -1.75 -21.87 -20.78
N ASN A 204 -1.41 -22.78 -19.87
CA ASN A 204 -2.29 -23.90 -19.52
C ASN A 204 -3.47 -23.43 -18.66
N ALA A 205 -4.64 -23.29 -19.29
CA ALA A 205 -5.85 -22.78 -18.65
C ALA A 205 -6.36 -23.66 -17.49
N ASP A 206 -6.19 -24.99 -17.57
CA ASP A 206 -6.66 -25.91 -16.54
C ASP A 206 -5.83 -25.78 -15.27
N ALA A 207 -4.50 -25.73 -15.40
CA ALA A 207 -3.59 -25.53 -14.28
C ALA A 207 -3.76 -24.14 -13.64
N ALA A 208 -3.96 -23.10 -14.45
CA ALA A 208 -4.24 -21.75 -13.96
C ALA A 208 -5.56 -21.69 -13.17
N ALA A 209 -6.62 -22.31 -13.70
CA ALA A 209 -7.91 -22.35 -13.01
C ALA A 209 -7.85 -23.15 -11.70
N GLU A 210 -7.10 -24.25 -11.65
CA GLU A 210 -6.91 -25.02 -10.40
C GLU A 210 -6.09 -24.23 -9.38
N LEU A 211 -5.03 -23.54 -9.80
CA LEU A 211 -4.25 -22.66 -8.93
C LEU A 211 -5.11 -21.55 -8.32
N ASP A 212 -5.93 -20.88 -9.14
CA ASP A 212 -6.85 -19.84 -8.68
C ASP A 212 -7.85 -20.38 -7.65
N ARG A 213 -8.40 -21.59 -7.87
CA ARG A 213 -9.28 -22.26 -6.91
C ARG A 213 -8.58 -22.57 -5.58
N ALA A 214 -7.39 -23.16 -5.65
CA ALA A 214 -6.61 -23.53 -4.47
C ALA A 214 -6.24 -22.30 -3.63
N LEU A 215 -5.74 -21.24 -4.27
CA LEU A 215 -5.42 -19.97 -3.60
C LEU A 215 -6.65 -19.30 -2.99
N LEU A 216 -7.80 -19.32 -3.69
CA LEU A 216 -9.05 -18.79 -3.14
C LEU A 216 -9.50 -19.57 -1.90
N TYR A 217 -9.35 -20.89 -1.90
CA TYR A 217 -9.66 -21.73 -0.74
C TYR A 217 -8.72 -21.45 0.44
N LEU A 218 -7.41 -21.33 0.22
CA LEU A 218 -6.44 -20.99 1.27
C LEU A 218 -6.74 -19.61 1.89
N ARG A 219 -7.06 -18.61 1.06
CA ARG A 219 -7.49 -17.29 1.53
C ARG A 219 -8.78 -17.38 2.36
N ALA A 220 -9.75 -18.20 1.93
CA ALA A 220 -10.99 -18.42 2.66
C ALA A 220 -10.74 -19.10 4.02
N ARG A 221 -9.84 -20.09 4.08
CA ARG A 221 -9.38 -20.76 5.31
C ARG A 221 -8.74 -19.79 6.29
N GLN A 222 -7.85 -18.92 5.82
CA GLN A 222 -7.23 -17.89 6.67
C GLN A 222 -8.27 -16.91 7.22
N ALA A 223 -9.17 -16.43 6.36
CA ALA A 223 -10.25 -15.53 6.77
C ALA A 223 -11.17 -16.18 7.83
N GLN A 224 -11.33 -17.49 7.82
CA GLN A 224 -12.15 -18.21 8.80
C GLN A 224 -11.64 -18.08 10.24
N VAL A 225 -10.36 -17.76 10.43
CA VAL A 225 -9.75 -17.54 11.75
C VAL A 225 -9.94 -16.10 12.22
N ASP A 226 -9.70 -15.14 11.33
CA ASP A 226 -9.56 -13.73 11.72
C ASP A 226 -10.81 -12.87 11.41
N ASN A 227 -11.59 -13.25 10.40
CA ASN A 227 -12.70 -12.45 9.88
C ASN A 227 -13.84 -13.33 9.31
N PRO A 228 -14.82 -13.73 10.16
CA PRO A 228 -15.88 -14.65 9.74
C PRO A 228 -16.77 -14.09 8.62
N ARG A 229 -16.92 -12.77 8.50
CA ARG A 229 -17.67 -12.13 7.41
C ARG A 229 -16.92 -12.26 6.07
N ALA A 230 -15.61 -12.09 6.07
CA ALA A 230 -14.78 -12.36 4.89
C ALA A 230 -14.78 -13.85 4.52
N ALA A 231 -14.77 -14.76 5.50
CA ALA A 231 -14.83 -16.20 5.28
C ALA A 231 -16.13 -16.63 4.59
N VAL A 232 -17.29 -16.13 5.04
CA VAL A 232 -18.59 -16.35 4.39
C VAL A 232 -18.55 -15.92 2.92
N ARG A 233 -18.00 -14.73 2.64
CA ARG A 233 -17.90 -14.21 1.27
C ARG A 233 -17.01 -15.09 0.38
N LEU A 234 -15.83 -15.47 0.86
CA LEU A 234 -14.84 -16.23 0.06
C LEU A 234 -15.28 -17.68 -0.16
N PHE A 235 -15.74 -18.37 0.89
CA PHE A 235 -16.32 -19.70 0.73
C PHE A 235 -17.65 -19.66 -0.04
N GLY A 236 -18.42 -18.57 0.05
CA GLY A 236 -19.63 -18.37 -0.74
C GLY A 236 -19.34 -18.28 -2.25
N GLN A 237 -18.27 -17.58 -2.61
CA GLN A 237 -17.78 -17.54 -4.00
C GLN A 237 -17.41 -18.95 -4.48
N LEU A 238 -16.59 -19.68 -3.73
CA LEU A 238 -16.23 -21.06 -4.06
C LEU A 238 -17.46 -21.97 -4.16
N TYR A 239 -18.38 -21.89 -3.20
CA TYR A 239 -19.57 -22.75 -3.18
C TYR A 239 -20.51 -22.47 -4.36
N SER A 240 -20.62 -21.21 -4.79
CA SER A 240 -21.48 -20.84 -5.92
C SER A 240 -20.98 -21.38 -7.26
N THR A 241 -19.66 -21.54 -7.40
CA THR A 241 -19.02 -21.95 -8.67
C THR A 241 -18.56 -23.40 -8.65
N TYR A 242 -18.08 -23.88 -7.50
CA TYR A 242 -17.48 -25.20 -7.27
C TYR A 242 -17.97 -25.80 -5.93
N PRO A 243 -19.26 -26.18 -5.82
CA PRO A 243 -19.84 -26.67 -4.56
C PRO A 243 -19.19 -27.97 -4.05
N GLU A 244 -18.60 -28.77 -4.94
CA GLU A 244 -17.93 -30.03 -4.61
C GLU A 244 -16.41 -29.87 -4.37
N TYR A 245 -15.89 -28.64 -4.38
CA TYR A 245 -14.46 -28.43 -4.18
C TYR A 245 -14.09 -28.66 -2.72
N LEU A 246 -13.25 -29.67 -2.47
CA LEU A 246 -12.76 -30.03 -1.15
C LEU A 246 -13.91 -30.14 -0.13
N ASP A 247 -13.79 -29.47 1.02
CA ASP A 247 -14.81 -29.41 2.08
C ASP A 247 -15.55 -28.05 2.12
N VAL A 248 -15.59 -27.31 1.00
CA VAL A 248 -16.19 -25.97 0.90
C VAL A 248 -17.59 -25.86 1.51
N PRO A 249 -18.55 -26.80 1.28
CA PRO A 249 -19.88 -26.71 1.90
C PRO A 249 -19.80 -26.69 3.43
N THR A 250 -18.96 -27.56 3.99
CA THR A 250 -18.75 -27.65 5.44
C THR A 250 -18.13 -26.38 5.97
N ARG A 251 -17.11 -25.84 5.29
CA ARG A 251 -16.42 -24.61 5.69
C ARG A 251 -17.33 -23.39 5.60
N LEU A 252 -18.17 -23.31 4.57
CA LEU A 252 -19.13 -22.23 4.40
C LEU A 252 -20.19 -22.25 5.51
N ALA A 253 -20.77 -23.41 5.82
CA ALA A 253 -21.73 -23.55 6.92
C ALA A 253 -21.11 -23.17 8.28
N GLN A 254 -19.87 -23.59 8.53
CA GLN A 254 -19.11 -23.19 9.73
C GLN A 254 -18.86 -21.67 9.77
N SER A 255 -18.56 -21.06 8.62
CA SER A 255 -18.31 -19.61 8.53
C SER A 255 -19.57 -18.80 8.80
N TYR A 256 -20.72 -19.22 8.27
CA TYR A 256 -22.02 -18.61 8.59
C TYR A 256 -22.34 -18.73 10.09
N ALA A 257 -22.10 -19.90 10.68
CA ALA A 257 -22.31 -20.12 12.10
C ALA A 257 -21.41 -19.22 12.97
N ALA A 258 -20.13 -19.09 12.62
CA ALA A 258 -19.18 -18.23 13.33
C ALA A 258 -19.54 -16.75 13.20
N LEU A 259 -20.00 -16.32 12.03
CA LEU A 259 -20.51 -14.95 11.84
C LEU A 259 -21.77 -14.70 12.68
N GLY A 260 -22.70 -15.66 12.71
CA GLY A 260 -23.88 -15.59 13.56
C GLY A 260 -23.53 -15.44 15.05
N ASP A 261 -22.53 -16.19 15.53
CA ASP A 261 -22.03 -16.07 16.90
C ASP A 261 -21.42 -14.69 17.18
N ALA A 262 -20.59 -14.15 16.28
CA ALA A 262 -20.02 -12.82 16.42
C ALA A 262 -21.09 -11.70 16.42
N LEU A 263 -22.16 -11.87 15.62
CA LEU A 263 -23.29 -10.93 15.59
C LEU A 263 -24.11 -10.99 16.88
N ILE A 264 -24.26 -12.18 17.49
CA ILE A 264 -24.85 -12.31 18.82
C ILE A 264 -24.04 -11.51 19.84
N ASP A 265 -22.71 -11.63 19.84
CA ASP A 265 -21.83 -10.91 20.77
C ASP A 265 -21.92 -9.39 20.57
N ALA A 266 -22.18 -8.93 19.35
CA ALA A 266 -22.43 -7.53 19.01
C ALA A 266 -23.87 -7.06 19.30
N GLY A 267 -24.76 -7.95 19.75
CA GLY A 267 -26.18 -7.65 20.00
C GLY A 267 -27.05 -7.53 18.73
N GLN A 268 -26.54 -7.95 17.57
CA GLN A 268 -27.20 -7.89 16.27
C GLN A 268 -28.00 -9.18 15.99
N TRP A 269 -29.02 -9.42 16.82
CA TRP A 269 -29.76 -10.70 16.83
C TRP A 269 -30.51 -11.03 15.54
N CYS A 270 -31.07 -10.03 14.85
CA CYS A 270 -31.80 -10.24 13.59
C CYS A 270 -30.87 -10.66 12.44
N GLU A 271 -29.68 -10.06 12.38
CA GLU A 271 -28.68 -10.44 11.38
C GLU A 271 -28.12 -11.83 11.69
N ALA A 272 -27.89 -12.13 12.97
CA ALA A 272 -27.44 -13.45 13.42
C ALA A 272 -28.40 -14.58 13.03
N GLU A 273 -29.72 -14.37 13.17
CA GLU A 273 -30.74 -15.32 12.72
C GLU A 273 -30.57 -15.66 11.23
N THR A 274 -30.38 -14.63 10.40
CA THR A 274 -30.19 -14.79 8.95
C THR A 274 -28.97 -15.65 8.65
N GLN A 275 -27.85 -15.45 9.36
CA GLN A 275 -26.64 -16.24 9.16
C GLN A 275 -26.84 -17.71 9.58
N PHE A 276 -27.50 -17.97 10.70
CA PHE A 276 -27.79 -19.35 11.10
C PHE A 276 -28.75 -20.06 10.15
N ALA A 277 -29.73 -19.35 9.57
CA ALA A 277 -30.61 -19.91 8.55
C ALA A 277 -29.82 -20.36 7.30
N GLU A 278 -28.86 -19.56 6.82
CA GLU A 278 -27.97 -19.95 5.73
C GLU A 278 -27.07 -21.14 6.10
N ALA A 279 -26.51 -21.16 7.31
CA ALA A 279 -25.73 -22.30 7.80
C ALA A 279 -26.55 -23.60 7.79
N ILE A 280 -27.81 -23.55 8.26
CA ILE A 280 -28.73 -24.70 8.28
C ILE A 280 -29.08 -25.15 6.86
N ARG A 281 -29.28 -24.22 5.92
CA ARG A 281 -29.60 -24.54 4.53
C ARG A 281 -28.50 -25.37 3.87
N ILE A 282 -27.24 -25.11 4.22
CA ILE A 282 -26.08 -25.82 3.68
C ILE A 282 -25.84 -27.11 4.45
N GLN A 283 -25.80 -27.05 5.79
CA GLN A 283 -25.52 -28.20 6.63
C GLN A 283 -26.38 -28.17 7.91
N PRO A 284 -27.56 -28.81 7.89
CA PRO A 284 -28.48 -28.79 9.02
C PRO A 284 -27.87 -29.45 10.27
N SER A 285 -28.03 -28.79 11.43
CA SER A 285 -27.75 -29.42 12.73
C SER A 285 -28.67 -28.86 13.81
N ASP A 286 -28.94 -29.66 14.85
CA ASP A 286 -29.81 -29.25 15.96
C ASP A 286 -29.19 -28.12 16.80
N ALA A 287 -27.86 -28.05 16.85
CA ALA A 287 -27.14 -26.94 17.45
C ALA A 287 -27.40 -25.61 16.71
N LEU A 288 -27.33 -25.63 15.37
CA LEU A 288 -27.61 -24.44 14.56
C LEU A 288 -29.08 -24.03 14.66
N LYS A 289 -30.02 -24.97 14.62
CA LYS A 289 -31.45 -24.68 14.83
C LYS A 289 -31.70 -24.00 16.17
N SER A 290 -31.08 -24.51 17.24
CA SER A 290 -31.21 -23.93 18.57
C SER A 290 -30.70 -22.48 18.64
N LYS A 291 -29.59 -22.18 17.95
CA LYS A 291 -29.03 -20.82 17.84
C LYS A 291 -29.92 -19.89 17.01
N ALA A 292 -30.46 -20.38 15.89
CA ALA A 292 -31.41 -19.64 15.06
C ALA A 292 -32.68 -19.27 15.84
N ASP A 293 -33.30 -20.25 16.52
CA ASP A 293 -34.50 -20.05 17.32
C ASP A 293 -34.29 -19.05 18.47
N LEU A 294 -33.11 -19.08 19.10
CA LEU A 294 -32.74 -18.11 20.13
C LEU A 294 -32.61 -16.70 19.54
N SER A 295 -31.96 -16.58 18.40
CA SER A 295 -31.73 -15.30 17.71
C SER A 295 -33.04 -14.67 17.27
N ALA A 296 -33.95 -15.46 16.68
CA ALA A 296 -35.28 -15.03 16.28
C ALA A 296 -36.09 -14.44 17.45
N ARG A 297 -36.16 -15.15 18.58
CA ARG A 297 -36.87 -14.67 19.79
C ARG A 297 -36.31 -13.35 20.32
N ARG A 298 -34.98 -13.15 20.24
CA ARG A 298 -34.33 -11.91 20.69
C ARG A 298 -34.55 -10.76 19.71
N CYS A 299 -34.51 -11.05 18.41
CA CYS A 299 -34.85 -10.09 17.35
C CYS A 299 -36.28 -9.56 17.52
N GLU A 300 -37.27 -10.45 17.69
CA GLU A 300 -38.67 -10.07 17.90
C GLU A 300 -38.87 -9.20 19.15
N ALA A 301 -38.17 -9.51 20.25
CA ALA A 301 -38.24 -8.73 21.47
C ALA A 301 -37.70 -7.30 21.29
N LEU A 302 -36.63 -7.12 20.51
CA LEU A 302 -36.05 -5.81 20.22
C LEU A 302 -37.00 -4.95 19.36
N ALA A 303 -37.63 -5.55 18.36
CA ALA A 303 -38.60 -4.88 17.50
C ALA A 303 -39.84 -4.36 18.27
N GLN A 304 -40.24 -5.05 19.34
CA GLN A 304 -41.33 -4.63 20.22
C GLN A 304 -40.96 -3.44 21.13
N THR A 305 -39.69 -3.29 21.48
CA THR A 305 -39.20 -2.13 22.26
C THR A 305 -39.09 -0.85 21.46
N GLU A 306 -38.74 -0.91 20.17
CA GLU A 306 -38.68 0.27 19.28
C GLU A 306 -40.06 0.81 18.90
N SER A 307 -41.10 -0.02 18.96
CA SER A 307 -42.46 0.34 18.60
C SER A 307 -43.30 0.91 19.76
N ALA A 308 -42.69 1.16 20.92
CA ALA A 308 -43.36 1.82 22.05
C ALA A 308 -43.50 3.35 21.81
N PRO A 309 -44.70 3.95 21.95
CA PRO A 309 -44.90 5.38 21.71
C PRO A 309 -44.17 6.24 22.74
N SER A 310 -43.39 7.21 22.27
CA SER A 310 -42.74 8.23 23.10
C SER A 310 -43.78 9.10 23.83
N PRO A 311 -43.60 9.46 25.11
CA PRO A 311 -44.54 10.33 25.82
C PRO A 311 -44.53 11.74 25.23
N ALA A 312 -45.73 12.25 24.92
CA ALA A 312 -45.97 13.51 24.25
C ALA A 312 -45.27 14.70 24.92
N ALA A 313 -44.30 15.29 24.21
CA ALA A 313 -43.75 16.60 24.54
C ALA A 313 -44.84 17.67 24.34
N THR A 314 -45.12 18.41 25.41
CA THR A 314 -46.12 19.48 25.47
C THR A 314 -45.68 20.66 24.61
N ARG A 315 -46.51 21.03 23.62
CA ARG A 315 -46.30 22.17 22.72
C ARG A 315 -46.80 23.47 23.39
N PRO A 316 -46.09 24.61 23.31
CA PRO A 316 -46.65 25.92 23.62
C PRO A 316 -47.44 26.50 22.42
N PRO A 317 -48.35 27.46 22.65
CA PRO A 317 -49.43 27.78 21.72
C PRO A 317 -49.00 28.70 20.56
N SER A 318 -49.72 28.50 19.46
CA SER A 318 -49.65 29.17 18.16
C SER A 318 -49.79 30.70 18.20
N ALA A 319 -49.00 31.37 17.36
CA ALA A 319 -49.30 32.71 16.87
C ALA A 319 -49.93 32.64 15.46
N VAL A 320 -51.08 33.31 15.37
CA VAL A 320 -51.89 33.90 14.27
C VAL A 320 -51.48 33.69 12.79
N PRO A 321 -52.44 33.51 11.86
CA PRO A 321 -52.18 33.21 10.45
C PRO A 321 -52.07 34.46 9.56
N GLY A 322 -51.14 34.41 8.60
CA GLY A 322 -51.03 35.30 7.44
C GLY A 322 -51.32 34.54 6.15
N THR A 323 -52.06 35.20 5.26
CA THR A 323 -52.73 34.77 4.02
C THR A 323 -51.84 34.15 2.92
N PRO A 324 -52.44 33.42 1.95
CA PRO A 324 -51.74 32.67 0.92
C PRO A 324 -51.54 33.51 -0.35
N ASP A 325 -50.36 33.40 -0.97
CA ASP A 325 -50.19 33.70 -2.38
C ASP A 325 -49.86 32.43 -3.15
N SER A 326 -50.82 32.07 -4.01
CA SER A 326 -50.73 31.06 -5.03
C SER A 326 -49.91 31.59 -6.20
N ALA A 327 -48.87 30.85 -6.60
CA ALA A 327 -48.38 30.90 -7.97
C ALA A 327 -47.73 29.55 -8.32
N THR A 328 -48.53 28.66 -8.91
CA THR A 328 -48.02 27.64 -9.81
C THR A 328 -47.62 28.34 -11.11
N PRO A 329 -46.48 27.95 -11.72
CA PRO A 329 -46.59 27.55 -13.11
C PRO A 329 -45.93 26.19 -13.35
N THR A 330 -46.73 25.32 -13.95
CA THR A 330 -46.33 24.18 -14.77
C THR A 330 -45.51 24.62 -15.98
N GLY A 331 -44.41 23.90 -16.25
CA GLY A 331 -43.71 23.90 -17.54
C GLY A 331 -42.34 23.23 -17.42
N PRO A 332 -41.99 22.26 -18.29
CA PRO A 332 -40.77 21.47 -18.14
C PRO A 332 -39.57 22.32 -18.55
N ALA A 333 -38.77 22.73 -17.58
CA ALA A 333 -37.48 23.33 -17.85
C ALA A 333 -36.52 22.22 -18.26
N THR A 334 -36.10 22.31 -19.51
CA THR A 334 -34.89 21.71 -20.04
C THR A 334 -33.75 22.14 -19.10
N GLU A 335 -33.28 21.24 -18.24
CA GLU A 335 -32.04 21.48 -17.50
C GLU A 335 -30.89 21.41 -18.51
N GLU A 336 -30.45 22.59 -18.94
CA GLU A 336 -29.09 22.79 -19.40
C GLU A 336 -28.11 22.28 -18.33
N PRO A 337 -26.99 21.68 -18.73
CA PRO A 337 -26.07 21.03 -17.83
C PRO A 337 -25.48 22.05 -16.86
N VAL A 338 -25.63 21.80 -15.56
CA VAL A 338 -24.97 22.56 -14.51
C VAL A 338 -23.46 22.40 -14.70
N ALA A 339 -22.85 23.43 -15.29
CA ALA A 339 -21.41 23.59 -15.38
C ALA A 339 -20.83 23.74 -13.97
N GLY A 340 -20.14 22.70 -13.50
CA GLY A 340 -19.42 22.66 -12.22
C GLY A 340 -18.72 21.32 -11.98
N GLY A 341 -18.36 20.60 -13.04
CA GLY A 341 -17.58 19.37 -12.96
C GLY A 341 -16.09 19.69 -12.90
N GLY A 342 -15.43 19.29 -11.82
CA GLY A 342 -14.03 19.62 -11.51
C GLY A 342 -13.10 19.47 -12.73
N SER A 343 -12.42 20.56 -13.08
CA SER A 343 -11.38 20.55 -14.11
C SER A 343 -10.22 19.64 -13.71
N GLY A 344 -9.56 19.02 -14.69
CA GLY A 344 -8.33 18.26 -14.49
C GLY A 344 -8.43 16.79 -14.92
N ARG A 345 -7.35 16.06 -14.66
CA ARG A 345 -7.18 14.65 -15.05
C ARG A 345 -6.83 13.79 -13.86
N ILE A 346 -7.37 12.58 -13.83
CA ILE A 346 -7.01 11.55 -12.88
C ILE A 346 -5.99 10.62 -13.54
N PHE A 347 -4.82 10.51 -12.92
CA PHE A 347 -3.72 9.64 -13.31
C PHE A 347 -3.74 8.38 -12.44
N PHE A 348 -3.55 7.22 -13.06
CA PHE A 348 -3.61 5.94 -12.38
C PHE A 348 -2.80 4.88 -13.12
N SER A 349 -2.40 3.83 -12.40
CA SER A 349 -1.65 2.70 -12.98
C SER A 349 -2.60 1.57 -13.38
N ALA A 350 -2.40 0.96 -14.54
CA ALA A 350 -3.16 -0.20 -15.00
C ALA A 350 -2.20 -1.23 -15.61
N TYR A 351 -2.54 -2.52 -15.52
CA TYR A 351 -1.75 -3.58 -16.15
C TYR A 351 -2.34 -3.93 -17.51
N ASN A 352 -1.58 -3.69 -18.56
CA ASN A 352 -1.94 -4.06 -19.92
C ASN A 352 -1.55 -5.53 -20.16
N ARG A 353 -2.55 -6.40 -20.16
CA ARG A 353 -2.37 -7.86 -20.32
C ARG A 353 -1.92 -8.26 -21.72
N ASN A 354 -2.28 -7.48 -22.75
CA ASN A 354 -1.90 -7.79 -24.13
C ASN A 354 -0.41 -7.54 -24.38
N GLU A 355 0.15 -6.55 -23.70
CA GLU A 355 1.55 -6.15 -23.84
C GLU A 355 2.39 -6.53 -22.61
N SER A 356 1.80 -7.26 -21.66
CA SER A 356 2.42 -7.75 -20.42
C SER A 356 3.24 -6.68 -19.67
N ARG A 357 2.66 -5.49 -19.51
CA ARG A 357 3.34 -4.36 -18.86
C ARG A 357 2.41 -3.48 -18.05
N TRP A 358 2.97 -2.77 -17.08
CA TRP A 358 2.29 -1.69 -16.38
C TRP A 358 2.26 -0.41 -17.20
N GLU A 359 1.19 0.36 -17.07
CA GLU A 359 0.99 1.62 -17.76
C GLU A 359 0.43 2.67 -16.80
N ILE A 360 0.87 3.91 -16.96
CA ILE A 360 0.25 5.08 -16.35
C ILE A 360 -0.70 5.67 -17.38
N LEU A 361 -1.98 5.71 -17.01
CA LEU A 361 -3.05 6.26 -17.82
C LEU A 361 -3.57 7.55 -17.19
N ALA A 362 -4.13 8.44 -18.02
CA ALA A 362 -4.84 9.62 -17.59
C ALA A 362 -6.25 9.69 -18.19
N VAL A 363 -7.24 10.04 -17.37
CA VAL A 363 -8.63 10.23 -17.80
C VAL A 363 -9.13 11.60 -17.33
N PRO A 364 -9.97 12.31 -18.11
CA PRO A 364 -10.65 13.50 -17.59
C PRO A 364 -11.48 13.14 -16.34
N ALA A 365 -11.49 14.01 -15.34
CA ALA A 365 -12.26 13.76 -14.12
C ALA A 365 -13.78 13.64 -14.36
N THR A 366 -14.27 14.19 -15.48
CA THR A 366 -15.65 14.05 -15.96
C THR A 366 -15.94 12.69 -16.61
N GLY A 367 -14.95 11.81 -16.70
CA GLY A 367 -15.03 10.54 -17.44
C GLY A 367 -14.56 10.64 -18.88
N GLY A 368 -14.40 9.48 -19.53
CA GLY A 368 -13.92 9.36 -20.90
C GLY A 368 -13.00 8.15 -21.07
N THR A 369 -12.39 8.02 -22.24
CA THR A 369 -11.43 6.94 -22.53
C THR A 369 -10.06 7.30 -21.95
N PRO A 370 -9.51 6.48 -21.03
CA PRO A 370 -8.16 6.69 -20.52
C PRO A 370 -7.12 6.72 -21.64
N GLN A 371 -6.15 7.62 -21.52
CA GLN A 371 -5.05 7.79 -22.48
C GLN A 371 -3.73 7.34 -21.84
N LEU A 372 -2.91 6.62 -22.59
CA LEU A 372 -1.56 6.24 -22.17
C LEU A 372 -0.68 7.49 -22.00
N VAL A 373 -0.02 7.58 -20.84
CA VAL A 373 0.95 8.64 -20.52
C VAL A 373 2.36 8.08 -20.50
N VAL A 374 2.59 7.00 -19.74
CA VAL A 374 3.89 6.34 -19.61
C VAL A 374 3.71 4.82 -19.64
N ALA A 375 4.55 4.13 -20.41
CA ALA A 375 4.65 2.66 -20.39
C ALA A 375 5.70 2.21 -19.36
N ASN A 376 5.52 1.02 -18.79
CA ASN A 376 6.33 0.45 -17.71
C ASN A 376 6.40 1.34 -16.45
N GLY A 377 5.28 1.94 -16.05
CA GLY A 377 5.23 2.85 -14.91
C GLY A 377 4.08 2.58 -13.96
N THR A 378 4.31 2.82 -12.67
CA THR A 378 3.30 2.78 -11.61
C THR A 378 3.42 3.97 -10.64
N MET A 379 2.42 4.12 -9.76
CA MET A 379 2.41 5.09 -8.65
C MET A 379 2.59 6.56 -9.09
N PRO A 380 1.70 7.10 -9.95
CA PRO A 380 1.83 8.45 -10.49
C PRO A 380 1.66 9.53 -9.43
N ALA A 381 2.46 10.60 -9.52
CA ALA A 381 2.27 11.87 -8.83
C ALA A 381 2.61 13.02 -9.77
N VAL A 382 1.66 13.91 -10.02
CA VAL A 382 1.86 15.09 -10.90
C VAL A 382 2.24 16.30 -10.07
N SER A 383 3.21 17.07 -10.55
CA SER A 383 3.68 18.27 -9.86
C SER A 383 2.57 19.33 -9.76
N PRO A 384 2.66 20.26 -8.78
CA PRO A 384 1.63 21.29 -8.59
C PRO A 384 1.40 22.18 -9.82
N ASP A 385 2.41 22.37 -10.67
CA ASP A 385 2.31 23.13 -11.93
C ASP A 385 1.78 22.31 -13.11
N GLY A 386 1.49 21.03 -12.92
CA GLY A 386 0.98 20.12 -13.96
C GLY A 386 2.01 19.67 -14.99
N ARG A 387 3.30 20.03 -14.83
CA ARG A 387 4.32 19.80 -15.86
C ARG A 387 5.03 18.45 -15.72
N LEU A 388 5.30 18.01 -14.50
CA LEU A 388 6.16 16.85 -14.24
C LEU A 388 5.33 15.70 -13.65
N LEU A 389 5.50 14.51 -14.21
CA LEU A 389 4.97 13.26 -13.68
C LEU A 389 6.12 12.49 -13.00
N LEU A 390 6.05 12.39 -11.68
CA LEU A 390 6.91 11.53 -10.88
C LEU A 390 6.24 10.15 -10.76
N TYR A 391 6.99 9.09 -10.98
CA TYR A 391 6.47 7.72 -10.97
C TYR A 391 7.54 6.69 -10.63
N ARG A 392 7.10 5.45 -10.37
CA ARG A 392 7.99 4.29 -10.20
C ARG A 392 8.08 3.51 -11.51
N SER A 393 9.29 3.29 -12.00
CA SER A 393 9.53 2.47 -13.19
C SER A 393 9.47 0.98 -12.86
N GLU A 394 8.78 0.22 -13.72
CA GLU A 394 8.70 -1.25 -13.70
C GLU A 394 9.65 -1.89 -14.72
N SER A 395 10.44 -1.09 -15.45
CA SER A 395 11.42 -1.62 -16.40
C SER A 395 12.61 -2.27 -15.65
N PRO A 396 12.97 -3.54 -15.94
CA PRO A 396 14.09 -4.22 -15.27
C PRO A 396 15.43 -3.49 -15.42
N ASP A 397 15.65 -2.83 -16.57
CA ASP A 397 16.89 -2.12 -16.87
C ASP A 397 16.93 -0.69 -16.29
N SER A 398 15.81 -0.20 -15.78
CA SER A 398 15.67 1.17 -15.29
C SER A 398 14.76 1.25 -14.07
N GLU A 399 15.09 0.52 -13.02
CA GLU A 399 14.31 0.49 -11.77
C GLU A 399 14.42 1.79 -10.95
N GLY A 400 13.42 2.04 -10.10
CA GLY A 400 13.42 3.17 -9.17
C GLY A 400 12.47 4.28 -9.61
N LEU A 401 12.68 5.48 -9.08
CA LEU A 401 11.82 6.63 -9.34
C LEU A 401 12.28 7.41 -10.56
N HIS A 402 11.33 7.86 -11.36
CA HIS A 402 11.50 8.58 -12.61
C HIS A 402 10.66 9.85 -12.62
N ILE A 403 11.15 10.88 -13.32
CA ILE A 403 10.41 12.10 -13.62
C ILE A 403 10.27 12.21 -15.13
N PHE A 404 9.03 12.20 -15.60
CA PHE A 404 8.64 12.43 -16.97
C PHE A 404 8.10 13.85 -17.15
N ASP A 405 8.64 14.62 -18.09
CA ASP A 405 8.11 15.92 -18.46
C ASP A 405 6.92 15.76 -19.41
N LEU A 406 5.71 16.08 -18.93
CA LEU A 406 4.46 15.95 -19.68
C LEU A 406 4.36 16.91 -20.88
N THR A 407 5.22 17.93 -20.94
CA THR A 407 5.25 18.92 -22.03
C THR A 407 6.35 18.60 -23.04
N ALA A 408 7.56 18.30 -22.56
CA ALA A 408 8.72 18.00 -23.40
C ALA A 408 8.78 16.55 -23.89
N GLY A 409 8.14 15.62 -23.18
CA GLY A 409 8.19 14.18 -23.46
C GLY A 409 9.53 13.54 -23.09
N GLU A 410 10.29 14.17 -22.20
CA GLU A 410 11.59 13.69 -21.73
C GLU A 410 11.42 12.90 -20.42
N ASP A 411 12.10 11.76 -20.31
CA ASP A 411 12.11 10.94 -19.10
C ASP A 411 13.49 10.96 -18.43
N GLN A 412 13.52 11.13 -17.12
CA GLN A 412 14.73 11.13 -16.31
C GLN A 412 14.61 10.17 -15.13
N ARG A 413 15.53 9.21 -15.04
CA ARG A 413 15.70 8.38 -13.84
C ARG A 413 16.29 9.21 -12.70
N ILE A 414 15.66 9.17 -11.53
CA ILE A 414 16.05 9.91 -10.32
C ILE A 414 16.65 9.00 -9.26
N THR A 415 16.07 7.83 -9.03
CA THR A 415 16.63 6.82 -8.11
C THR A 415 16.83 5.49 -8.82
N ILE A 416 17.59 4.59 -8.18
CA ILE A 416 17.97 3.30 -8.77
C ILE A 416 17.39 2.09 -8.05
N PHE A 417 16.68 2.29 -6.93
CA PHE A 417 16.25 1.20 -6.07
C PHE A 417 14.79 0.84 -6.28
N ARG A 418 14.53 -0.45 -6.56
CA ARG A 418 13.18 -1.02 -6.71
C ARG A 418 12.28 -0.80 -5.48
N GLN A 419 12.86 -0.68 -4.28
CA GLN A 419 12.11 -0.49 -3.03
C GLN A 419 11.63 0.95 -2.82
N ASP A 420 12.07 1.91 -3.66
CA ASP A 420 11.59 3.28 -3.62
C ASP A 420 10.18 3.34 -4.23
N MET A 421 9.21 3.75 -3.42
CA MET A 421 7.79 3.65 -3.75
C MET A 421 6.99 4.84 -3.23
N LEU A 422 5.74 4.94 -3.72
CA LEU A 422 4.75 5.93 -3.31
C LEU A 422 5.28 7.36 -3.34
N PRO A 423 5.82 7.81 -4.49
CA PRO A 423 6.37 9.14 -4.60
C PRO A 423 5.25 10.19 -4.53
N ARG A 424 5.53 11.34 -3.91
CA ARG A 424 4.61 12.47 -3.75
C ARG A 424 5.33 13.79 -3.91
N TRP A 425 4.77 14.69 -4.70
CA TRP A 425 5.30 16.05 -4.77
C TRP A 425 5.07 16.81 -3.47
N GLY A 426 5.96 17.75 -3.18
CA GLY A 426 5.70 18.77 -2.19
C GLY A 426 4.87 19.93 -2.72
N GLY A 427 4.80 21.00 -1.93
CA GLY A 427 4.33 22.32 -2.39
C GLY A 427 5.25 23.00 -3.42
N SER A 428 6.24 22.29 -3.97
CA SER A 428 7.21 22.80 -4.95
C SER A 428 7.53 21.75 -6.01
N THR A 429 8.14 22.17 -7.12
CA THR A 429 8.64 21.28 -8.19
C THR A 429 10.12 20.92 -8.02
N GLN A 430 10.75 21.31 -6.90
CA GLN A 430 12.19 21.10 -6.67
C GLN A 430 12.48 19.79 -5.93
N ASP A 431 11.56 19.34 -5.10
CA ASP A 431 11.72 18.19 -4.25
C ASP A 431 10.42 17.41 -4.06
N PHE A 432 10.56 16.15 -3.67
CA PHE A 432 9.46 15.22 -3.47
C PHE A 432 9.74 14.31 -2.28
N LEU A 433 8.69 13.70 -1.76
CA LEU A 433 8.76 12.65 -0.75
C LEU A 433 8.56 11.29 -1.41
N PHE A 434 9.15 10.26 -0.82
CA PHE A 434 8.87 8.87 -1.17
C PHE A 434 9.10 7.98 0.06
N THR A 435 8.65 6.73 -0.01
CA THR A 435 8.96 5.73 1.01
C THR A 435 9.93 4.69 0.46
N ALA A 436 10.82 4.20 1.32
CA ALA A 436 11.70 3.09 1.01
C ALA A 436 11.86 2.19 2.23
N GLN A 437 12.03 0.89 2.00
CA GLN A 437 12.27 -0.06 3.08
C GLN A 437 13.76 -0.16 3.38
N GLU A 438 14.15 0.03 4.65
CA GLU A 438 15.54 -0.14 5.09
C GLU A 438 15.91 -1.64 5.07
N PRO A 439 16.88 -2.08 4.24
CA PRO A 439 17.14 -3.52 4.06
C PRO A 439 17.55 -4.25 5.34
N ALA A 440 18.27 -3.56 6.23
CA ALA A 440 18.79 -4.15 7.46
C ALA A 440 17.70 -4.43 8.52
N THR A 441 16.63 -3.64 8.53
CA THR A 441 15.61 -3.69 9.59
C THR A 441 14.21 -4.02 9.06
N GLY A 442 14.01 -3.97 7.74
CA GLY A 442 12.70 -4.04 7.10
C GLY A 442 11.79 -2.85 7.42
N ARG A 443 12.29 -1.81 8.11
CA ARG A 443 11.47 -0.67 8.52
C ARG A 443 11.30 0.32 7.38
N TRP A 444 10.07 0.81 7.24
CA TRP A 444 9.75 1.86 6.28
C TRP A 444 10.33 3.20 6.71
N LYS A 445 10.98 3.89 5.77
CA LYS A 445 11.50 5.24 5.91
C LYS A 445 10.77 6.16 4.96
N ILE A 446 10.55 7.39 5.40
CA ILE A 446 10.14 8.52 4.57
C ILE A 446 11.41 9.28 4.22
N GLN A 447 11.61 9.49 2.93
CA GLN A 447 12.77 10.15 2.38
C GLN A 447 12.37 11.33 1.51
N ARG A 448 13.29 12.29 1.37
CA ARG A 448 13.18 13.43 0.47
C ARG A 448 14.13 13.22 -0.71
N GLY A 449 13.61 13.31 -1.92
CA GLY A 449 14.37 13.32 -3.17
C GLY A 449 14.37 14.70 -3.83
N PHE A 450 15.31 14.92 -4.75
CA PHE A 450 15.47 16.18 -5.48
C PHE A 450 15.17 15.98 -6.97
N ALA A 451 14.34 16.85 -7.52
CA ALA A 451 13.85 16.72 -8.90
C ALA A 451 14.93 16.91 -9.96
N ASP A 452 16.07 17.52 -9.62
CA ASP A 452 17.21 17.66 -10.52
C ASP A 452 18.06 16.38 -10.65
N GLY A 453 17.82 15.38 -9.78
CA GLY A 453 18.57 14.12 -9.73
C GLY A 453 20.03 14.28 -9.29
N LYS A 454 20.44 15.44 -8.76
CA LYS A 454 21.84 15.74 -8.42
C LYS A 454 22.18 15.59 -6.94
N GLY A 455 21.18 15.35 -6.09
CA GLY A 455 21.33 15.17 -4.65
C GLY A 455 20.99 13.75 -4.20
N GLU A 456 21.73 13.25 -3.21
CA GLU A 456 21.39 12.01 -2.52
C GLU A 456 20.10 12.16 -1.70
N PRO A 457 19.22 11.14 -1.68
CA PRO A 457 18.02 11.18 -0.85
C PRO A 457 18.31 11.39 0.64
N GLU A 458 17.51 12.24 1.29
CA GLU A 458 17.60 12.54 2.72
C GLU A 458 16.56 11.74 3.51
N ILE A 459 16.99 10.95 4.49
CA ILE A 459 16.08 10.22 5.39
C ILE A 459 15.48 11.22 6.39
N LEU A 460 14.15 11.37 6.36
CA LEU A 460 13.44 12.28 7.25
C LEU A 460 13.01 11.56 8.54
N ARG A 461 12.36 10.39 8.43
CA ARG A 461 11.98 9.54 9.58
C ARG A 461 11.47 8.16 9.21
N ASP A 462 11.13 7.38 10.23
CA ASP A 462 10.35 6.15 10.11
C ASP A 462 8.87 6.42 9.79
N GLY A 463 8.30 5.63 8.88
CA GLY A 463 6.92 5.75 8.44
C GLY A 463 6.75 5.38 6.97
N ARG A 464 5.50 5.35 6.50
CA ARG A 464 5.13 5.04 5.11
C ARG A 464 3.96 5.88 4.62
N THR A 465 3.68 5.80 3.32
CA THR A 465 2.64 6.56 2.61
C THR A 465 2.66 8.05 3.01
N PRO A 466 3.78 8.77 2.85
CA PRO A 466 3.83 10.18 3.18
C PRO A 466 2.93 10.97 2.23
N ASP A 467 2.46 12.12 2.67
CA ASP A 467 1.99 13.21 1.82
C ASP A 467 2.46 14.54 2.41
N ARG A 468 2.68 15.54 1.57
CA ARG A 468 3.23 16.84 1.99
C ARG A 468 2.19 17.92 1.80
N SER A 469 2.02 18.76 2.83
CA SER A 469 1.03 19.84 2.76
C SER A 469 1.31 20.78 1.57
N PRO A 470 0.26 21.40 0.98
CA PRO A 470 0.42 22.27 -0.19
C PRO A 470 1.36 23.46 0.04
N ASP A 471 1.44 23.97 1.28
CA ASP A 471 2.39 25.02 1.68
C ASP A 471 3.82 24.49 1.92
N GLY A 472 4.03 23.17 1.81
CA GLY A 472 5.30 22.49 2.00
C GLY A 472 5.78 22.36 3.45
N ARG A 473 4.97 22.77 4.44
CA ARG A 473 5.37 22.93 5.84
C ARG A 473 5.15 21.70 6.72
N GLN A 474 4.27 20.78 6.32
CA GLN A 474 3.92 19.59 7.09
C GLN A 474 4.00 18.33 6.25
N ILE A 475 4.20 17.21 6.94
CA ILE A 475 4.14 15.86 6.37
C ILE A 475 3.08 15.09 7.16
N ALA A 476 2.11 14.53 6.44
CA ALA A 476 1.20 13.52 6.95
C ALA A 476 1.74 12.14 6.57
N TYR A 477 1.70 11.17 7.47
CA TYR A 477 2.21 9.83 7.17
C TYR A 477 1.59 8.76 8.07
N GLN A 478 1.66 7.52 7.61
CA GLN A 478 1.31 6.35 8.43
C GLN A 478 2.52 5.94 9.28
N GLY A 479 2.32 5.82 10.59
CA GLY A 479 3.39 5.49 11.51
C GLY A 479 2.91 5.08 12.90
N THR A 480 3.84 5.16 13.85
CA THR A 480 3.67 4.87 15.27
C THR A 480 4.33 5.97 16.10
N ASP A 481 4.08 5.97 17.41
CA ASP A 481 4.82 6.81 18.34
C ASP A 481 6.31 6.37 18.41
N PRO A 482 7.21 7.16 19.05
CA PRO A 482 8.63 6.80 19.17
C PRO A 482 8.89 5.44 19.84
N GLY A 483 7.94 4.94 20.63
CA GLY A 483 8.01 3.62 21.27
C GLY A 483 7.58 2.47 20.36
N GLY A 484 7.17 2.75 19.12
CA GLY A 484 6.64 1.75 18.20
C GLY A 484 5.18 1.36 18.45
N ASN A 485 4.50 2.06 19.35
CA ASN A 485 3.11 1.78 19.74
C ASN A 485 2.16 2.76 19.04
N ASN A 486 0.85 2.59 19.25
CA ASN A 486 -0.17 3.55 18.81
C ASN A 486 -0.16 3.81 17.29
N PRO A 487 -0.48 2.82 16.44
CA PRO A 487 -0.51 3.00 15.00
C PRO A 487 -1.60 4.00 14.58
N GLY A 488 -1.35 4.71 13.49
CA GLY A 488 -2.31 5.62 12.88
C GLY A 488 -1.63 6.61 11.94
N LEU A 489 -2.30 7.74 11.69
CA LEU A 489 -1.74 8.85 10.94
C LEU A 489 -1.13 9.88 11.87
N TYR A 490 0.01 10.42 11.47
CA TYR A 490 0.77 11.41 12.21
C TYR A 490 1.07 12.62 11.32
N LEU A 491 1.07 13.79 11.94
CA LEU A 491 1.52 15.06 11.34
C LEU A 491 2.86 15.46 11.94
N VAL A 492 3.76 15.98 11.12
CA VAL A 492 5.04 16.54 11.57
C VAL A 492 5.44 17.74 10.74
N PRO A 493 6.10 18.76 11.32
CA PRO A 493 6.74 19.81 10.55
C PRO A 493 7.79 19.24 9.59
N PHE A 494 7.84 19.74 8.36
CA PHE A 494 8.79 19.30 7.34
C PHE A 494 10.25 19.52 7.77
N GLY A 495 10.53 20.59 8.51
CA GLY A 495 11.86 20.88 9.07
C GLY A 495 12.27 20.00 10.26
N GLY A 496 11.47 18.99 10.60
CA GLY A 496 11.67 18.15 11.77
C GLY A 496 10.95 18.66 13.02
N GLY A 497 10.80 17.75 13.99
CA GLY A 497 10.06 17.99 15.24
C GLY A 497 9.28 16.77 15.70
N ASP A 498 8.58 16.95 16.81
CA ASP A 498 7.77 15.89 17.40
C ASP A 498 6.51 15.64 16.56
N PRO A 499 6.20 14.37 16.21
CA PRO A 499 4.96 14.04 15.54
C PRO A 499 3.75 14.21 16.45
N VAL A 500 2.66 14.70 15.86
CA VAL A 500 1.33 14.73 16.48
C VAL A 500 0.49 13.62 15.87
N ARG A 501 -0.03 12.71 16.71
CA ARG A 501 -0.96 11.67 16.28
C ARG A 501 -2.30 12.30 15.91
N LEU A 502 -2.75 12.09 14.68
CA LEU A 502 -4.01 12.62 14.15
C LEU A 502 -5.15 11.61 14.22
N THR A 503 -4.84 10.33 14.00
CA THR A 503 -5.84 9.25 14.02
C THR A 503 -5.35 8.05 14.83
N ASN A 504 -6.29 7.21 15.26
CA ASN A 504 -6.02 6.17 16.26
C ASN A 504 -6.39 4.75 15.85
N HIS A 505 -6.65 4.49 14.57
CA HIS A 505 -7.01 3.15 14.09
C HIS A 505 -5.84 2.53 13.29
N GLU A 506 -5.57 1.25 13.51
CA GLU A 506 -4.38 0.56 12.98
C GLU A 506 -4.34 0.46 11.45
N SER A 507 -5.52 0.42 10.83
CA SER A 507 -5.63 0.31 9.38
C SER A 507 -5.50 1.65 8.66
N ASP A 508 -5.55 2.79 9.39
CA ASP A 508 -5.49 4.13 8.81
C ASP A 508 -4.21 4.31 7.97
N ARG A 509 -4.37 4.69 6.70
CA ARG A 509 -3.26 4.85 5.76
C ARG A 509 -3.66 5.71 4.55
N SER A 510 -2.68 5.93 3.67
CA SER A 510 -2.83 6.72 2.44
C SER A 510 -3.40 8.13 2.70
N PRO A 511 -2.75 8.93 3.57
CA PRO A 511 -3.15 10.31 3.81
C PRO A 511 -3.01 11.15 2.54
N ALA A 512 -3.96 12.08 2.33
CA ALA A 512 -3.94 13.06 1.25
C ALA A 512 -4.45 14.41 1.76
N PHE A 513 -3.59 15.44 1.72
CA PHE A 513 -3.97 16.79 2.11
C PHE A 513 -4.96 17.41 1.13
N SER A 514 -5.93 18.15 1.67
CA SER A 514 -6.74 19.07 0.86
C SER A 514 -5.85 20.17 0.28
N PRO A 515 -6.23 20.80 -0.85
CA PRO A 515 -5.43 21.86 -1.50
C PRO A 515 -5.19 23.10 -0.62
N ASP A 516 -6.05 23.33 0.37
CA ASP A 516 -5.90 24.38 1.38
C ASP A 516 -5.10 23.94 2.63
N GLY A 517 -4.76 22.65 2.75
CA GLY A 517 -4.05 22.06 3.89
C GLY A 517 -4.86 21.95 5.19
N ALA A 518 -6.15 22.29 5.19
CA ALA A 518 -7.00 22.29 6.38
C ALA A 518 -7.53 20.90 6.75
N GLN A 519 -7.55 19.98 5.80
CA GLN A 519 -8.14 18.65 5.92
C GLN A 519 -7.20 17.58 5.38
N LEU A 520 -7.38 16.36 5.87
CA LEU A 520 -6.69 15.16 5.41
C LEU A 520 -7.71 14.09 5.08
N ALA A 521 -7.75 13.66 3.82
CA ALA A 521 -8.46 12.46 3.41
C ALA A 521 -7.57 11.24 3.65
N TYR A 522 -8.16 10.11 4.02
CA TYR A 522 -7.44 8.86 4.25
C TYR A 522 -8.39 7.68 4.15
N MET A 523 -7.84 6.45 4.09
CA MET A 523 -8.66 5.23 4.10
C MET A 523 -8.53 4.46 5.41
N SER A 524 -9.62 3.84 5.85
CA SER A 524 -9.71 3.12 7.12
C SER A 524 -10.69 1.95 7.02
N THR A 525 -10.44 0.89 7.79
CA THR A 525 -11.36 -0.25 7.93
C THR A 525 -12.29 -0.16 9.14
N ARG A 526 -12.33 1.00 9.81
CA ARG A 526 -13.05 1.17 11.09
C ARG A 526 -14.57 0.96 11.00
N SER A 527 -15.13 0.99 9.80
CA SER A 527 -16.54 0.74 9.47
C SER A 527 -16.84 -0.71 9.09
N GLY A 528 -15.83 -1.58 8.99
CA GLY A 528 -15.96 -3.01 8.65
C GLY A 528 -15.46 -3.39 7.24
N ASN A 529 -15.29 -2.40 6.36
CA ASN A 529 -14.70 -2.47 5.02
C ASN A 529 -13.78 -1.25 4.83
N TRP A 530 -12.96 -1.22 3.77
CA TRP A 530 -12.20 -0.02 3.46
C TRP A 530 -13.16 1.10 3.06
N ASP A 531 -13.07 2.23 3.75
CA ASP A 531 -13.83 3.44 3.47
C ASP A 531 -12.92 4.67 3.49
N VAL A 532 -13.33 5.71 2.76
CA VAL A 532 -12.69 7.02 2.76
C VAL A 532 -13.23 7.86 3.91
N PHE A 533 -12.30 8.45 4.67
CA PHE A 533 -12.57 9.36 5.77
C PHE A 533 -11.84 10.68 5.54
N VAL A 534 -12.35 11.74 6.16
CA VAL A 534 -11.72 13.06 6.20
C VAL A 534 -11.61 13.53 7.65
N VAL A 535 -10.47 14.10 8.01
CA VAL A 535 -10.21 14.66 9.34
C VAL A 535 -9.57 16.05 9.22
N SER A 536 -9.90 16.97 10.13
CA SER A 536 -9.21 18.27 10.17
C SER A 536 -7.76 18.10 10.62
N THR A 537 -6.83 18.82 10.00
CA THR A 537 -5.42 18.83 10.41
C THR A 537 -5.20 19.47 11.79
N ALA A 538 -6.20 20.18 12.32
CA ALA A 538 -6.23 20.68 13.69
C ALA A 538 -6.65 19.63 14.74
N GLY A 539 -7.06 18.41 14.33
CA GLY A 539 -7.37 17.30 15.24
C GLY A 539 -8.85 17.14 15.64
N SER A 540 -9.76 17.16 14.66
CA SER A 540 -11.20 16.91 14.90
C SER A 540 -11.56 15.42 14.90
N GLN A 541 -12.83 15.10 15.24
CA GLN A 541 -13.38 13.78 14.94
C GLN A 541 -13.38 13.55 13.42
N PRO A 542 -12.96 12.37 12.93
CA PRO A 542 -13.04 12.03 11.51
C PRO A 542 -14.48 11.87 11.03
N ARG A 543 -14.74 12.33 9.81
CA ARG A 543 -16.01 12.17 9.10
C ARG A 543 -15.85 11.10 8.02
N GLN A 544 -16.76 10.14 8.00
CA GLN A 544 -16.86 9.14 6.95
C GLN A 544 -17.43 9.77 5.67
N ILE A 545 -16.78 9.53 4.53
CA ILE A 545 -17.18 10.06 3.21
C ILE A 545 -17.94 9.01 2.40
N THR A 546 -17.43 7.78 2.41
CA THR A 546 -18.03 6.63 1.72
C THR A 546 -18.65 5.68 2.73
N THR A 547 -19.79 5.09 2.38
CA THR A 547 -20.55 4.19 3.27
C THR A 547 -21.05 2.94 2.55
N ALA A 548 -20.63 2.76 1.30
CA ALA A 548 -21.02 1.63 0.50
C ALA A 548 -20.36 0.34 1.02
N PRO A 549 -20.93 -0.85 0.76
CA PRO A 549 -20.36 -2.11 1.20
C PRO A 549 -19.06 -2.53 0.47
N GLY A 550 -18.65 -1.80 -0.58
CA GLY A 550 -17.40 -2.02 -1.32
C GLY A 550 -16.16 -1.54 -0.57
N ASN A 551 -14.98 -1.89 -1.06
CA ASN A 551 -13.71 -1.37 -0.57
C ASN A 551 -13.37 -0.08 -1.30
N ASP A 552 -13.43 1.03 -0.57
CA ASP A 552 -13.12 2.37 -1.06
C ASP A 552 -11.80 2.86 -0.47
N GLY A 553 -10.90 3.38 -1.32
CA GLY A 553 -9.63 3.88 -0.82
C GLY A 553 -8.77 4.63 -1.82
N LEU A 554 -7.50 4.82 -1.44
CA LEU A 554 -6.52 5.65 -2.15
C LEU A 554 -7.06 7.06 -2.49
N PRO A 555 -7.63 7.80 -1.52
CA PRO A 555 -8.28 9.07 -1.83
C PRO A 555 -7.26 10.12 -2.30
N VAL A 556 -7.67 10.95 -3.25
CA VAL A 556 -6.96 12.16 -3.67
C VAL A 556 -7.94 13.31 -3.88
N TRP A 557 -7.53 14.52 -3.52
CA TRP A 557 -8.36 15.71 -3.67
C TRP A 557 -8.35 16.26 -5.08
N SER A 558 -9.49 16.80 -5.53
CA SER A 558 -9.50 17.67 -6.70
C SER A 558 -8.66 18.92 -6.45
N PRO A 559 -8.02 19.51 -7.48
CA PRO A 559 -7.22 20.73 -7.32
C PRO A 559 -7.98 21.92 -6.71
N ASP A 560 -9.30 21.95 -6.88
CA ASP A 560 -10.20 22.97 -6.33
C ASP A 560 -10.71 22.65 -4.90
N GLY A 561 -10.39 21.47 -4.36
CA GLY A 561 -10.77 21.03 -3.02
C GLY A 561 -12.26 20.66 -2.86
N THR A 562 -13.06 20.69 -3.93
CA THR A 562 -14.50 20.46 -3.85
C THR A 562 -14.89 18.98 -3.89
N ARG A 563 -13.99 18.11 -4.36
CA ARG A 563 -14.23 16.68 -4.58
C ARG A 563 -13.04 15.83 -4.16
N LEU A 564 -13.33 14.54 -4.00
CA LEU A 564 -12.36 13.46 -3.83
C LEU A 564 -12.49 12.48 -4.99
N ALA A 565 -11.37 12.00 -5.51
CA ALA A 565 -11.32 10.78 -6.31
C ALA A 565 -10.82 9.63 -5.45
N PHE A 566 -11.34 8.44 -5.68
CA PHE A 566 -10.99 7.22 -4.95
C PHE A 566 -11.22 6.00 -5.83
N VAL A 567 -10.70 4.85 -5.40
CA VAL A 567 -10.88 3.56 -6.07
C VAL A 567 -11.91 2.74 -5.29
N SER A 568 -12.80 2.04 -5.99
CA SER A 568 -13.85 1.23 -5.38
C SER A 568 -14.06 -0.10 -6.11
N ASP A 569 -14.34 -1.17 -5.37
CA ASP A 569 -14.78 -2.48 -5.88
C ASP A 569 -16.31 -2.73 -5.78
N GLU A 570 -17.11 -1.73 -5.39
CA GLU A 570 -18.55 -1.86 -5.14
C GLU A 570 -19.33 -2.42 -6.36
N GLY A 571 -18.91 -2.05 -7.58
CA GLY A 571 -19.52 -2.52 -8.83
C GLY A 571 -19.11 -3.93 -9.28
N GLY A 572 -18.46 -4.72 -8.42
CA GLY A 572 -17.93 -6.05 -8.74
C GLY A 572 -16.63 -6.05 -9.54
N SER A 573 -16.15 -4.88 -9.94
CA SER A 573 -14.86 -4.64 -10.59
C SER A 573 -14.28 -3.32 -10.08
N TRP A 574 -12.94 -3.22 -10.01
CA TRP A 574 -12.28 -1.99 -9.59
C TRP A 574 -12.56 -0.86 -10.58
N ALA A 575 -12.94 0.28 -10.05
CA ALA A 575 -13.14 1.50 -10.83
C ALA A 575 -12.75 2.73 -10.03
N ILE A 576 -12.50 3.82 -10.75
CA ILE A 576 -12.23 5.13 -10.17
C ILE A 576 -13.56 5.88 -10.09
N TYR A 577 -13.83 6.44 -8.92
CA TYR A 577 -15.00 7.23 -8.60
C TYR A 577 -14.61 8.63 -8.16
N THR A 578 -15.54 9.57 -8.28
CA THR A 578 -15.46 10.88 -7.65
C THR A 578 -16.66 11.09 -6.74
N ILE A 579 -16.46 11.81 -5.65
CA ILE A 579 -17.49 12.17 -4.68
C ILE A 579 -17.27 13.61 -4.22
N SER A 580 -18.33 14.29 -3.80
CA SER A 580 -18.21 15.59 -3.13
C SER A 580 -17.34 15.44 -1.87
N ALA A 581 -16.51 16.43 -1.56
CA ALA A 581 -15.75 16.47 -0.31
C ALA A 581 -16.67 16.42 0.93
N GLU A 582 -17.91 16.87 0.79
CA GLU A 582 -18.95 16.80 1.84
C GLU A 582 -19.66 15.43 1.92
N GLY A 583 -19.31 14.48 1.04
CA GLY A 583 -19.98 13.18 0.91
C GLY A 583 -21.19 13.22 -0.04
N GLY A 584 -21.94 12.14 -0.12
CA GLY A 584 -23.08 11.96 -1.02
C GLY A 584 -22.88 10.81 -2.01
N GLU A 585 -23.60 10.85 -3.13
CA GLU A 585 -23.54 9.79 -4.14
C GLU A 585 -22.23 9.84 -4.96
N PRO A 586 -21.44 8.75 -5.01
CA PRO A 586 -20.28 8.65 -5.88
C PRO A 586 -20.66 8.61 -7.37
N VAL A 587 -19.81 9.20 -8.21
CA VAL A 587 -19.91 9.16 -9.66
C VAL A 587 -18.74 8.37 -10.23
N ARG A 588 -19.03 7.29 -10.96
CA ARG A 588 -18.02 6.47 -11.64
C ARG A 588 -17.37 7.24 -12.79
N VAL A 589 -16.04 7.29 -12.82
CA VAL A 589 -15.25 7.96 -13.86
C VAL A 589 -14.81 6.98 -14.95
N THR A 590 -14.16 5.88 -14.55
CA THR A 590 -13.64 4.86 -15.46
C THR A 590 -13.42 3.53 -14.74
N ALA A 591 -13.38 2.43 -15.50
CA ALA A 591 -12.86 1.15 -15.02
C ALA A 591 -11.37 1.28 -14.66
N TRP A 592 -10.93 0.49 -13.68
CA TRP A 592 -9.54 0.40 -13.23
C TRP A 592 -9.04 -1.04 -13.35
N ASP A 593 -8.94 -1.49 -14.59
CA ASP A 593 -8.59 -2.86 -14.92
C ASP A 593 -7.08 -3.13 -14.70
N GLY A 594 -6.75 -4.33 -14.22
CA GLY A 594 -5.35 -4.80 -14.12
C GLY A 594 -4.70 -4.73 -12.74
N ILE A 595 -5.41 -4.29 -11.70
CA ILE A 595 -4.93 -4.40 -10.31
C ILE A 595 -5.56 -5.62 -9.63
N ASN A 596 -4.70 -6.48 -9.09
CA ASN A 596 -5.13 -7.60 -8.26
C ASN A 596 -5.67 -7.06 -6.91
N ARG A 597 -6.73 -7.68 -6.40
CA ARG A 597 -7.41 -7.36 -5.13
C ARG A 597 -6.49 -7.39 -3.90
N GLU A 598 -5.30 -7.99 -4.00
CA GLU A 598 -4.32 -8.07 -2.91
C GLU A 598 -3.21 -7.01 -2.96
N SER A 599 -2.96 -6.38 -4.11
CA SER A 599 -1.84 -5.45 -4.30
C SER A 599 -2.24 -3.97 -4.39
N TRP A 600 -3.53 -3.65 -4.44
CA TRP A 600 -4.03 -2.26 -4.53
C TRP A 600 -3.63 -1.37 -3.34
N LEU A 601 -3.31 -1.95 -2.18
CA LEU A 601 -2.85 -1.19 -1.00
C LEU A 601 -1.51 -0.48 -1.20
N LEU A 602 -0.74 -0.88 -2.23
CA LEU A 602 0.50 -0.21 -2.66
C LEU A 602 0.30 0.62 -3.94
N ALA A 603 -0.90 0.60 -4.52
CA ALA A 603 -1.22 1.42 -5.67
C ALA A 603 -1.45 2.88 -5.27
N GLN A 604 -1.50 3.74 -6.28
CA GLN A 604 -1.66 5.17 -6.10
C GLN A 604 -2.38 5.75 -7.32
N ILE A 605 -3.32 6.65 -7.05
CA ILE A 605 -3.92 7.55 -8.04
C ILE A 605 -3.48 8.98 -7.73
N TRP A 606 -3.70 9.88 -8.69
CA TRP A 606 -3.42 11.31 -8.55
C TRP A 606 -4.41 12.14 -9.33
N TRP A 607 -4.87 13.26 -8.77
CA TRP A 607 -5.71 14.22 -9.49
C TRP A 607 -4.88 15.46 -9.80
N GLY A 608 -4.48 15.60 -11.06
CA GLY A 608 -3.71 16.73 -11.56
C GLY A 608 -4.59 17.79 -12.25
N PRO A 609 -4.06 19.01 -12.43
CA PRO A 609 -4.74 20.11 -13.13
C PRO A 609 -5.03 19.84 -14.61
#